data_AF-K9PS12-F1
#
_entry.id   AF-K9PS12-F1
#
_cell.length_a   1.000
_cell.length_b   1.000
_cell.length_c   1.000
_cell.angle_alpha   90.00
_cell.angle_beta   90.00
_cell.angle_gamma   90.00
#
_symmetry.space_group_name_H-M   'P 1'
#
loop_
_entity.id
_entity.type
_entity.pdbx_description
1 polymer ?
#
loop_
_entity_poly.entity_id
_entity_poly.type
_entity_poly.pdbx_seq_one_letter_code
_entity_poly.pdbx_strand_id
1 'polypeptide(L)'
;MDNQEALELALNRARHFLQILEVQKAGYGIRVPVDLVIELEEKQKEVASLEARLIQLQGLQPQEANREFNPQVTQLQWELERNSNESPKHRLPESQKKEVFISYTWRDEQSPKVVAQIEQAFQETDIKIIRDSNTVGYKGRFQEFMQRLSRGKCVIVVISDEYLKSPNCMYEMVEIEKNGEMYDRIFPIFLADAQIHDPVQALKYIGYWENKTQELDEEMKKVSGANLQGFQEKLNLYTKIREKSADIIKLLSDMNALTLDIHSNSGFQTLRTAIENRLNE
;
A
#
# COMPACT_ATOMS: atom_id res chain seq x y z
N MET A 1 17.93 24.41 -4.23
CA MET A 1 17.89 22.99 -4.67
C MET A 1 16.72 22.26 -4.01
N ASP A 2 16.44 22.47 -2.72
CA ASP A 2 15.34 21.81 -1.98
C ASP A 2 13.90 22.02 -2.52
N ASN A 3 13.60 23.20 -3.07
CA ASN A 3 12.23 23.56 -3.45
C ASN A 3 11.78 22.99 -4.82
N GLN A 4 12.72 22.69 -5.71
CA GLN A 4 12.40 22.14 -7.04
C GLN A 4 12.13 20.64 -6.95
N GLU A 5 12.97 19.89 -6.24
CA GLU A 5 12.84 18.45 -6.07
C GLU A 5 11.57 18.09 -5.28
N ALA A 6 11.23 18.87 -4.25
CA ALA A 6 9.96 18.74 -3.53
C ALA A 6 8.74 19.01 -4.42
N LEU A 7 8.83 20.00 -5.33
CA LEU A 7 7.75 20.32 -6.26
C LEU A 7 7.59 19.27 -7.35
N GLU A 8 8.70 18.72 -7.88
CA GLU A 8 8.69 17.61 -8.83
C GLU A 8 8.10 16.34 -8.22
N LEU A 9 8.44 16.05 -6.95
CA LEU A 9 7.85 14.93 -6.21
C LEU A 9 6.34 15.13 -5.99
N ALA A 10 5.91 16.33 -5.60
CA ALA A 10 4.50 16.66 -5.45
C ALA A 10 3.73 16.56 -6.77
N LEU A 11 4.32 17.04 -7.86
CA LEU A 11 3.74 16.96 -9.20
C LEU A 11 3.61 15.50 -9.68
N ASN A 12 4.64 14.68 -9.46
CA ASN A 12 4.59 13.26 -9.82
C ASN A 12 3.51 12.50 -9.04
N ARG A 13 3.33 12.82 -7.75
CA ARG A 13 2.22 12.28 -6.93
C ARG A 13 0.86 12.73 -7.44
N ALA A 14 0.69 14.02 -7.72
CA ALA A 14 -0.58 14.57 -8.22
C ALA A 14 -0.96 14.00 -9.59
N ARG A 15 0.01 13.84 -10.52
CA ARG A 15 -0.20 13.18 -11.82
C ARG A 15 -0.59 11.72 -11.67
N HIS A 16 0.05 11.00 -10.75
CA HIS A 16 -0.30 9.61 -10.48
C HIS A 16 -1.73 9.48 -9.94
N PHE A 17 -2.14 10.36 -9.03
CA PHE A 17 -3.51 10.37 -8.50
C PHE A 17 -4.55 10.76 -9.57
N LEU A 18 -4.24 11.75 -10.41
CA LEU A 18 -5.10 12.12 -11.54
C LEU A 18 -5.28 10.94 -12.51
N GLN A 19 -4.21 10.20 -12.82
CA GLN A 19 -4.28 9.03 -13.68
C GLN A 19 -5.19 7.93 -13.09
N ILE A 20 -5.19 7.74 -11.77
CA ILE A 20 -6.10 6.82 -11.08
C ILE A 20 -7.56 7.25 -11.26
N LEU A 21 -7.87 8.53 -11.05
CA LEU A 21 -9.23 9.06 -11.21
C LEU A 21 -9.73 8.97 -12.65
N GLU A 22 -8.86 9.22 -13.64
CA GLU A 22 -9.19 9.08 -15.07
C GLU A 22 -9.53 7.63 -15.44
N VAL A 23 -8.77 6.66 -14.92
CA VAL A 23 -9.07 5.23 -15.07
C VAL A 23 -10.40 4.87 -14.40
N GLN A 24 -10.64 5.40 -13.20
CA GLN A 24 -11.88 5.19 -12.47
C GLN A 24 -13.09 5.75 -13.25
N LYS A 25 -12.98 6.97 -13.81
CA LYS A 25 -14.00 7.57 -14.68
C LYS A 25 -14.28 6.74 -15.93
N ALA A 26 -13.24 6.20 -16.57
CA ALA A 26 -13.39 5.33 -17.74
C ALA A 26 -14.17 4.03 -17.44
N GLY A 27 -14.14 3.56 -16.19
CA GLY A 27 -14.89 2.38 -15.74
C GLY A 27 -16.41 2.57 -15.64
N TYR A 28 -16.91 3.82 -15.58
CA TYR A 28 -18.34 4.13 -15.41
C TYR A 28 -19.13 4.25 -16.73
N GLY A 29 -18.46 4.15 -17.88
CA GLY A 29 -19.11 4.26 -19.19
C GLY A 29 -19.84 5.59 -19.38
N ILE A 30 -21.14 5.56 -19.71
CA ILE A 30 -21.94 6.75 -20.04
C ILE A 30 -22.33 7.57 -18.80
N ARG A 31 -22.35 6.97 -17.60
CA ARG A 31 -22.90 7.60 -16.40
C ARG A 31 -21.89 7.61 -15.25
N VAL A 32 -21.14 8.71 -15.16
CA VAL A 32 -20.12 8.94 -14.14
C VAL A 32 -20.74 9.60 -12.89
N PRO A 33 -20.43 9.15 -11.67
CA PRO A 33 -20.85 9.83 -10.43
C PRO A 33 -20.38 11.29 -10.38
N VAL A 34 -21.23 12.19 -9.89
CA VAL A 34 -20.93 13.64 -9.82
C VAL A 34 -19.71 13.91 -8.95
N ASP A 35 -19.58 13.20 -7.83
CA ASP A 35 -18.49 13.38 -6.88
C ASP A 35 -17.13 13.05 -7.51
N LEU A 36 -17.09 12.00 -8.35
CA LEU A 36 -15.89 11.63 -9.10
C LEU A 36 -15.54 12.67 -10.18
N VAL A 37 -16.53 13.33 -10.78
CA VAL A 37 -16.28 14.41 -11.73
C VAL A 37 -15.66 15.62 -11.03
N ILE A 38 -16.19 15.98 -9.85
CA ILE A 38 -15.67 17.08 -9.03
C ILE A 38 -14.23 16.79 -8.59
N GLU A 39 -13.97 15.59 -8.06
CA GLU A 39 -12.64 15.19 -7.59
C GLU A 39 -11.61 15.18 -8.73
N LEU A 40 -12.01 14.76 -9.92
CA LEU A 40 -11.16 14.75 -11.10
C LEU A 40 -10.87 16.18 -11.60
N GLU A 41 -11.85 17.08 -11.59
CA GLU A 41 -11.63 18.49 -11.91
C GLU A 41 -10.71 19.20 -10.89
N GLU A 42 -10.87 18.92 -9.60
CA GLU A 42 -10.01 19.46 -8.55
C GLU A 42 -8.56 18.98 -8.71
N LYS A 43 -8.37 17.69 -9.00
CA LYS A 43 -7.04 17.11 -9.23
C LYS A 43 -6.39 17.59 -10.52
N GLN A 44 -7.16 17.81 -11.59
CA GLN A 44 -6.66 18.45 -12.81
C GLN A 44 -6.17 19.87 -12.55
N LYS A 45 -6.90 20.66 -11.74
CA LYS A 45 -6.48 22.02 -11.34
C LYS A 45 -5.23 21.99 -10.47
N GLU A 46 -5.11 21.03 -9.55
CA GLU A 46 -3.91 20.86 -8.72
C GLU A 46 -2.68 20.56 -9.58
N VAL A 47 -2.78 19.59 -10.50
CA VAL A 47 -1.69 19.25 -11.44
C VAL A 47 -1.29 20.46 -12.28
N ALA A 48 -2.26 21.16 -12.89
CA ALA A 48 -1.98 22.35 -13.70
C ALA A 48 -1.30 23.47 -12.88
N SER A 49 -1.69 23.65 -11.61
CA SER A 49 -1.07 24.63 -10.72
C SER A 49 0.38 24.27 -10.38
N LEU A 50 0.66 22.99 -10.10
CA LEU A 50 2.00 22.49 -9.83
C LEU A 50 2.90 22.57 -11.06
N GLU A 51 2.37 22.25 -12.25
CA GLU A 51 3.08 22.40 -13.52
C GLU A 51 3.42 23.86 -13.81
N ALA A 52 2.46 24.78 -13.64
CA ALA A 52 2.70 26.21 -13.81
C ALA A 52 3.77 26.74 -12.84
N ARG A 53 3.75 26.30 -11.57
CA ARG A 53 4.78 26.64 -10.58
C ARG A 53 6.16 26.09 -10.95
N LEU A 54 6.21 24.88 -11.48
CA LEU A 54 7.47 24.25 -11.90
C LEU A 54 8.06 24.98 -13.12
N ILE A 55 7.23 25.32 -14.10
CA ILE A 55 7.60 26.13 -15.28
C ILE A 55 8.11 27.52 -14.84
N GLN A 56 7.42 28.16 -13.89
CA GLN A 56 7.81 29.46 -13.35
C GLN A 56 9.14 29.42 -12.58
N LEU A 57 9.42 28.33 -11.86
CA LEU A 57 10.71 28.09 -11.18
C LEU A 57 11.84 27.77 -12.17
N GLN A 58 11.52 27.11 -13.29
CA GLN A 58 12.47 26.75 -14.34
C GLN A 58 12.74 27.89 -15.34
N GLY A 59 12.04 29.02 -15.22
CA GLY A 59 12.31 30.24 -16.00
C GLY A 59 12.01 30.13 -17.50
N LEU A 60 11.23 29.13 -17.94
CA LEU A 60 10.90 28.92 -19.34
C LEU A 60 9.47 29.41 -19.63
N GLN A 61 9.32 30.33 -20.58
CA GLN A 61 8.00 30.65 -21.14
C GLN A 61 7.46 29.47 -21.97
N PRO A 62 6.13 29.31 -22.08
CA PRO A 62 5.55 28.13 -22.72
C PRO A 62 5.83 28.16 -24.22
N GLN A 63 6.49 27.13 -24.74
CA GLN A 63 6.46 26.81 -26.16
C GLN A 63 5.66 25.54 -26.40
N GLU A 64 4.79 25.69 -27.39
CA GLU A 64 3.86 24.71 -27.91
C GLU A 64 4.57 23.48 -28.47
N ALA A 65 3.78 22.40 -28.54
CA ALA A 65 4.11 21.09 -29.09
C ALA A 65 5.15 21.05 -30.22
N ASN A 66 6.21 20.26 -30.01
CA ASN A 66 6.70 19.39 -31.08
C ASN A 66 7.45 18.18 -30.51
N ARG A 67 7.00 16.99 -30.93
CA ARG A 67 7.68 15.72 -30.72
C ARG A 67 8.89 15.68 -31.66
N GLU A 68 10.11 15.74 -31.13
CA GLU A 68 11.28 15.27 -31.85
C GLU A 68 12.05 14.24 -31.02
N PHE A 69 12.36 13.14 -31.72
CA PHE A 69 13.05 11.96 -31.23
C PHE A 69 14.52 12.32 -30.97
N ASN A 70 15.00 12.19 -29.71
CA ASN A 70 16.42 12.43 -29.39
C ASN A 70 17.21 11.11 -29.36
N PRO A 71 18.06 10.82 -30.37
CA PRO A 71 18.79 9.56 -30.49
C PRO A 71 19.90 9.35 -29.46
N GLN A 72 20.28 10.38 -28.68
CA GLN A 72 21.32 10.25 -27.65
C GLN A 72 20.81 9.57 -26.36
N VAL A 73 19.51 9.68 -26.06
CA VAL A 73 18.89 9.03 -24.90
C VAL A 73 18.89 7.51 -25.06
N THR A 74 18.68 7.03 -26.29
CA THR A 74 18.70 5.60 -26.63
C THR A 74 20.10 5.00 -26.48
N GLN A 75 21.15 5.77 -26.75
CA GLN A 75 22.54 5.31 -26.65
C GLN A 75 22.99 5.15 -25.19
N LEU A 76 22.57 6.08 -24.31
CA LEU A 76 22.82 6.01 -22.87
C LEU A 76 22.03 4.86 -22.22
N GLN A 77 20.80 4.60 -22.67
CA GLN A 77 20.03 3.42 -22.23
C GLN A 77 20.73 2.11 -22.60
N TRP A 78 21.26 1.96 -23.82
CA TRP A 78 21.96 0.74 -24.24
C TRP A 78 23.33 0.52 -23.58
N GLU A 79 23.98 1.56 -23.08
CA GLU A 79 25.23 1.44 -22.30
C GLU A 79 24.97 1.10 -20.82
N LEU A 80 23.90 1.66 -20.22
CA LEU A 80 23.44 1.30 -18.88
C LEU A 80 22.96 -0.17 -18.83
N GLU A 81 22.25 -0.62 -19.86
CA GLU A 81 21.81 -2.01 -19.99
C GLU A 81 22.98 -2.99 -20.17
N ARG A 82 24.03 -2.60 -20.92
CA ARG A 82 25.26 -3.42 -21.05
C ARG A 82 26.07 -3.51 -19.76
N ASN A 83 26.20 -2.41 -19.01
CA ASN A 83 26.90 -2.43 -17.71
C ASN A 83 26.11 -3.17 -16.61
N SER A 84 24.78 -3.27 -16.74
CA SER A 84 23.97 -4.09 -15.83
C SER A 84 24.09 -5.61 -16.07
N ASN A 85 24.79 -6.02 -17.13
CA ASN A 85 25.00 -7.42 -17.49
C ASN A 85 26.40 -7.96 -17.13
N GLU A 86 27.22 -7.18 -16.41
CA GLU A 86 28.37 -7.75 -15.70
C GLU A 86 27.87 -8.49 -14.45
N SER A 87 28.04 -9.81 -14.48
CA SER A 87 27.50 -10.75 -13.50
C SER A 87 28.13 -10.60 -12.11
N PRO A 88 27.34 -10.47 -11.03
CA PRO A 88 27.75 -10.95 -9.73
C PRO A 88 27.41 -12.44 -9.63
N LYS A 89 28.45 -13.26 -9.48
CA LYS A 89 28.35 -14.70 -9.21
C LYS A 89 27.46 -14.93 -7.97
N HIS A 90 26.56 -15.91 -8.06
CA HIS A 90 25.56 -16.33 -7.05
C HIS A 90 24.27 -15.46 -6.93
N ARG A 91 23.40 -15.51 -7.94
CA ARG A 91 21.95 -15.25 -7.74
C ARG A 91 21.15 -16.49 -8.14
N LEU A 92 20.31 -16.99 -7.22
CA LEU A 92 19.39 -18.10 -7.50
C LEU A 92 18.38 -17.68 -8.59
N PRO A 93 17.95 -18.60 -9.47
CA PRO A 93 16.87 -18.36 -10.42
C PRO A 93 15.60 -17.88 -9.70
N GLU A 94 14.88 -16.93 -10.31
CA GLU A 94 13.67 -16.30 -9.73
C GLU A 94 12.60 -17.33 -9.28
N SER A 95 12.55 -18.51 -9.89
CA SER A 95 11.63 -19.61 -9.57
C SER A 95 11.99 -20.42 -8.32
N GLN A 96 13.15 -20.16 -7.70
CA GLN A 96 13.63 -20.87 -6.50
C GLN A 96 13.63 -20.00 -5.24
N LYS A 97 13.27 -18.70 -5.35
CA LYS A 97 13.21 -17.80 -4.20
C LYS A 97 11.97 -18.07 -3.36
N LYS A 98 12.13 -18.01 -2.03
CA LYS A 98 11.02 -18.12 -1.09
C LYS A 98 10.24 -16.82 -1.07
N GLU A 99 8.91 -16.89 -1.16
CA GLU A 99 8.05 -15.70 -1.19
C GLU A 99 7.62 -15.29 0.22
N VAL A 100 7.80 -14.01 0.55
CA VAL A 100 7.30 -13.40 1.79
C VAL A 100 6.46 -12.19 1.40
N PHE A 101 5.24 -12.12 1.90
CA PHE A 101 4.34 -11.01 1.59
C PHE A 101 4.56 -9.86 2.57
N ILE A 102 4.32 -8.62 2.13
CA ILE A 102 4.29 -7.46 3.01
C ILE A 102 2.99 -6.67 2.84
N SER A 103 2.20 -6.57 3.91
CA SER A 103 0.96 -5.80 4.00
C SER A 103 1.24 -4.44 4.64
N TYR A 104 0.76 -3.36 4.01
CA TYR A 104 0.94 -2.00 4.50
C TYR A 104 -0.09 -1.06 3.87
N THR A 105 -0.27 0.11 4.47
CA THR A 105 -1.13 1.16 3.90
C THR A 105 -0.33 2.15 3.06
N TRP A 106 -0.94 2.68 2.01
CA TRP A 106 -0.41 3.78 1.20
C TRP A 106 -0.92 5.15 1.67
N ARG A 107 -1.79 5.17 2.69
CA ARG A 107 -2.48 6.37 3.20
C ARG A 107 -1.62 7.21 4.14
N ASP A 108 -0.49 6.68 4.59
CA ASP A 108 0.48 7.40 5.39
C ASP A 108 1.85 7.47 4.68
N GLU A 109 2.66 8.45 5.05
CA GLU A 109 3.95 8.69 4.41
C GLU A 109 5.07 7.75 4.88
N GLN A 110 4.92 7.10 6.03
CA GLN A 110 5.97 6.34 6.68
C GLN A 110 5.98 4.88 6.22
N SER A 111 4.82 4.26 6.09
CA SER A 111 4.63 2.88 5.67
C SER A 111 5.37 2.55 4.36
N PRO A 112 5.23 3.33 3.26
CA PRO A 112 5.98 3.05 2.02
C PRO A 112 7.51 3.17 2.19
N LYS A 113 7.99 4.06 3.05
CA LYS A 113 9.43 4.24 3.32
C LYS A 113 9.99 3.03 4.07
N VAL A 114 9.27 2.55 5.08
CA VAL A 114 9.63 1.35 5.84
C VAL A 114 9.66 0.12 4.94
N VAL A 115 8.66 -0.04 4.07
CA VAL A 115 8.64 -1.13 3.07
C VAL A 115 9.87 -1.09 2.17
N ALA A 116 10.26 0.09 1.67
CA ALA A 116 11.45 0.22 0.84
C ALA A 116 12.74 -0.17 1.60
N GLN A 117 12.84 0.17 2.88
CA GLN A 117 13.97 -0.24 3.73
C GLN A 117 14.01 -1.76 3.95
N ILE A 118 12.85 -2.38 4.18
CA ILE A 118 12.74 -3.83 4.32
C ILE A 118 13.18 -4.51 3.03
N GLU A 119 12.69 -4.09 1.87
CA GLU A 119 13.12 -4.70 0.60
C GLU A 119 14.62 -4.60 0.36
N GLN A 120 15.20 -3.44 0.67
CA GLN A 120 16.65 -3.26 0.61
C GLN A 120 17.38 -4.25 1.53
N ALA A 121 16.90 -4.46 2.75
CA ALA A 121 17.49 -5.40 3.70
C ALA A 121 17.41 -6.87 3.25
N PHE A 122 16.46 -7.21 2.37
CA PHE A 122 16.25 -8.56 1.84
C PHE A 122 16.83 -8.76 0.43
N GLN A 123 17.37 -7.72 -0.21
CA GLN A 123 17.82 -7.76 -1.61
C GLN A 123 18.91 -8.81 -1.90
N GLU A 124 19.78 -9.06 -0.92
CA GLU A 124 20.89 -10.03 -1.01
C GLU A 124 20.54 -11.43 -0.46
N THR A 125 19.26 -11.68 -0.17
CA THR A 125 18.77 -12.98 0.34
C THR A 125 18.16 -13.85 -0.77
N ASP A 126 17.91 -15.11 -0.46
CA ASP A 126 17.09 -16.03 -1.27
C ASP A 126 15.57 -15.79 -1.08
N ILE A 127 15.19 -14.78 -0.30
CA ILE A 127 13.81 -14.39 -0.04
C ILE A 127 13.40 -13.27 -0.99
N LYS A 128 12.23 -13.43 -1.60
CA LYS A 128 11.58 -12.41 -2.42
C LYS A 128 10.45 -11.77 -1.62
N ILE A 129 10.59 -10.46 -1.37
CA ILE A 129 9.51 -9.65 -0.80
C ILE A 129 8.47 -9.37 -1.88
N ILE A 130 7.21 -9.69 -1.59
CA ILE A 130 6.05 -9.44 -2.44
C ILE A 130 5.19 -8.41 -1.73
N ARG A 131 5.20 -7.19 -2.25
CA ARG A 131 4.34 -6.12 -1.74
C ARG A 131 2.88 -6.47 -1.94
N ASP A 132 2.08 -6.16 -0.94
CA ASP A 132 0.70 -5.79 -1.16
C ASP A 132 0.66 -4.49 -1.98
N SER A 133 0.70 -4.67 -3.29
CA SER A 133 0.28 -3.64 -4.21
C SER A 133 -1.25 -3.66 -4.18
N ASN A 134 -1.84 -2.90 -3.25
CA ASN A 134 -3.23 -2.45 -3.34
C ASN A 134 -3.58 -1.92 -4.76
N THR A 135 -2.55 -1.60 -5.56
CA THR A 135 -2.52 -1.53 -7.01
C THR A 135 -2.24 -2.89 -7.66
N VAL A 136 -3.27 -3.68 -7.86
CA VAL A 136 -3.21 -4.72 -8.87
C VAL A 136 -2.93 -4.06 -10.21
N GLY A 137 -1.87 -4.48 -10.89
CA GLY A 137 -1.53 -3.93 -12.20
C GLY A 137 -2.76 -3.94 -13.13
N TYR A 138 -2.81 -3.02 -14.08
CA TYR A 138 -3.94 -2.85 -15.00
C TYR A 138 -4.50 -4.21 -15.48
N LYS A 139 -5.79 -4.47 -15.20
CA LYS A 139 -6.54 -5.73 -15.47
C LYS A 139 -6.21 -6.96 -14.62
N GLY A 140 -5.40 -6.88 -13.58
CA GLY A 140 -5.19 -8.02 -12.68
C GLY A 140 -6.40 -8.24 -11.74
N ARG A 141 -6.40 -9.39 -11.04
CA ARG A 141 -7.46 -9.76 -10.09
C ARG A 141 -7.01 -9.51 -8.64
N PHE A 142 -7.46 -8.41 -8.05
CA PHE A 142 -7.16 -8.04 -6.64
C PHE A 142 -7.50 -9.15 -5.65
N GLN A 143 -8.67 -9.76 -5.82
CA GLN A 143 -9.14 -10.79 -4.91
C GLN A 143 -8.25 -12.06 -4.92
N GLU A 144 -7.65 -12.42 -6.05
CA GLU A 144 -6.75 -13.60 -6.13
C GLU A 144 -5.42 -13.33 -5.43
N PHE A 145 -4.88 -12.13 -5.59
CA PHE A 145 -3.67 -11.71 -4.90
C PHE A 145 -3.87 -11.74 -3.38
N MET A 146 -4.99 -11.19 -2.91
CA MET A 146 -5.35 -11.16 -1.48
C MET A 146 -5.52 -12.57 -0.90
N GLN A 147 -6.11 -13.49 -1.67
CA GLN A 147 -6.20 -14.91 -1.28
C GLN A 147 -4.84 -15.60 -1.20
N ARG A 148 -3.89 -15.21 -2.06
CA ARG A 148 -2.53 -15.77 -2.03
C ARG A 148 -1.75 -15.23 -0.83
N LEU A 149 -1.83 -13.92 -0.58
CA LEU A 149 -1.23 -13.25 0.57
C LEU A 149 -1.77 -13.85 1.88
N SER A 150 -3.10 -13.99 2.00
CA SER A 150 -3.73 -14.52 3.20
C SER A 150 -3.46 -16.00 3.45
N ARG A 151 -2.80 -16.71 2.52
CA ARG A 151 -2.29 -18.09 2.66
C ARG A 151 -0.77 -18.18 2.71
N GLY A 152 -0.06 -17.06 2.61
CA GLY A 152 1.40 -17.03 2.69
C GLY A 152 1.90 -17.59 4.02
N LYS A 153 3.00 -18.35 3.98
CA LYS A 153 3.66 -18.87 5.20
C LYS A 153 4.17 -17.73 6.10
N CYS A 154 4.59 -16.62 5.50
CA CYS A 154 5.10 -15.44 6.21
C CYS A 154 4.53 -14.17 5.57
N VAL A 155 3.96 -13.31 6.41
CA VAL A 155 3.40 -12.01 6.05
C VAL A 155 3.96 -10.96 7.00
N ILE A 156 4.81 -10.07 6.50
CA ILE A 156 5.24 -8.88 7.21
C ILE A 156 4.08 -7.89 7.22
N VAL A 157 3.76 -7.30 8.36
CA VAL A 157 2.68 -6.30 8.44
C VAL A 157 3.22 -5.02 9.04
N VAL A 158 3.20 -3.93 8.27
CA VAL A 158 3.59 -2.59 8.75
C VAL A 158 2.35 -1.89 9.28
N ILE A 159 2.28 -1.76 10.60
CA ILE A 159 1.08 -1.34 11.32
C ILE A 159 1.23 0.12 11.74
N SER A 160 0.36 0.97 11.20
CA SER A 160 0.17 2.39 11.53
C SER A 160 -1.27 2.67 11.97
N ASP A 161 -1.57 3.89 12.40
CA ASP A 161 -2.95 4.31 12.67
C ASP A 161 -3.85 4.15 11.43
N GLU A 162 -3.35 4.57 10.27
CA GLU A 162 -4.06 4.45 8.98
C GLU A 162 -4.21 3.00 8.52
N TYR A 163 -3.27 2.12 8.87
CA TYR A 163 -3.40 0.68 8.60
C TYR A 163 -4.63 0.11 9.34
N LEU A 164 -4.74 0.39 10.63
CA LEU A 164 -5.80 -0.13 11.51
C LEU A 164 -7.20 0.43 11.16
N LYS A 165 -7.25 1.52 10.39
CA LYS A 165 -8.47 2.18 9.90
C LYS A 165 -8.77 1.91 8.42
N SER A 166 -7.88 1.21 7.72
CA SER A 166 -8.00 0.91 6.29
C SER A 166 -8.85 -0.35 6.06
N PRO A 167 -9.92 -0.29 5.25
CA PRO A 167 -10.74 -1.47 4.93
C PRO A 167 -9.96 -2.61 4.28
N ASN A 168 -9.01 -2.31 3.41
CA ASN A 168 -8.24 -3.33 2.70
C ASN A 168 -7.28 -4.04 3.66
N CYS A 169 -6.52 -3.26 4.43
CA CYS A 169 -5.56 -3.80 5.39
C CYS A 169 -6.25 -4.66 6.46
N MET A 170 -7.38 -4.17 7.00
CA MET A 170 -8.13 -4.94 7.99
C MET A 170 -8.86 -6.14 7.39
N TYR A 171 -9.27 -6.10 6.12
CA TYR A 171 -9.76 -7.28 5.41
C TYR A 171 -8.67 -8.36 5.30
N GLU A 172 -7.43 -7.99 4.96
CA GLU A 172 -6.30 -8.94 4.93
C GLU A 172 -6.09 -9.57 6.29
N MET A 173 -6.09 -8.76 7.34
CA MET A 173 -5.90 -9.23 8.71
C MET A 173 -6.97 -10.25 9.12
N VAL A 174 -8.23 -9.98 8.78
CA VAL A 174 -9.36 -10.91 8.99
C VAL A 174 -9.19 -12.19 8.18
N GLU A 175 -8.74 -12.12 6.93
CA GLU A 175 -8.52 -13.32 6.11
C GLU A 175 -7.30 -14.14 6.57
N ILE A 176 -6.24 -13.50 7.09
CA ILE A 176 -5.11 -14.20 7.72
C ILE A 176 -5.59 -14.96 8.97
N GLU A 177 -6.36 -14.29 9.84
CA GLU A 177 -6.93 -14.90 11.05
C GLU A 177 -7.80 -16.11 10.71
N LYS A 178 -8.68 -15.96 9.72
CA LYS A 178 -9.58 -17.02 9.24
C LYS A 178 -8.84 -18.23 8.67
N ASN A 179 -7.66 -18.03 8.07
CA ASN A 179 -6.83 -19.10 7.53
C ASN A 179 -5.95 -19.77 8.60
N GLY A 180 -6.04 -19.37 9.87
CA GLY A 180 -5.34 -19.99 10.98
C GLY A 180 -3.85 -19.64 11.07
N GLU A 181 -3.23 -20.07 12.18
CA GLU A 181 -1.80 -19.86 12.49
C GLU A 181 -1.36 -18.40 12.38
N MET A 182 -2.27 -17.47 12.69
CA MET A 182 -2.04 -16.03 12.55
C MET A 182 -0.76 -15.58 13.28
N TYR A 183 -0.57 -16.06 14.52
CA TYR A 183 0.61 -15.78 15.32
C TYR A 183 1.92 -16.20 14.63
N ASP A 184 1.96 -17.41 14.06
CA ASP A 184 3.17 -17.97 13.44
C ASP A 184 3.46 -17.40 12.05
N ARG A 185 2.47 -16.73 11.44
CA ARG A 185 2.53 -16.27 10.05
C ARG A 185 2.76 -14.78 9.94
N ILE A 186 2.39 -13.99 10.94
CA ILE A 186 2.51 -12.53 10.92
C ILE A 186 3.81 -12.10 11.57
N PHE A 187 4.51 -11.19 10.90
CA PHE A 187 5.71 -10.52 11.42
C PHE A 187 5.42 -9.01 11.49
N PRO A 188 4.87 -8.53 12.62
CA PRO A 188 4.42 -7.15 12.72
C PRO A 188 5.59 -6.18 12.92
N ILE A 189 5.47 -4.98 12.33
CA ILE A 189 6.35 -3.84 12.55
C ILE A 189 5.46 -2.66 12.91
N PHE A 190 5.54 -2.21 14.16
CA PHE A 190 4.73 -1.09 14.65
C PHE A 190 5.38 0.25 14.35
N LEU A 191 4.61 1.14 13.72
CA LEU A 191 4.96 2.56 13.61
C LEU A 191 4.52 3.29 14.88
N ALA A 192 5.13 4.45 15.13
CA ALA A 192 4.94 5.21 16.37
C ALA A 192 3.48 5.65 16.63
N ASP A 193 2.67 5.74 15.58
CA ASP A 193 1.26 6.15 15.64
C ASP A 193 0.30 4.96 15.82
N ALA A 194 0.77 3.72 15.79
CA ALA A 194 -0.05 2.52 16.05
C ALA A 194 -0.26 2.33 17.57
N GLN A 195 -1.29 2.97 18.10
CA GLN A 195 -1.53 3.04 19.56
C GLN A 195 -2.33 1.84 20.08
N ILE A 196 -1.86 0.62 19.82
CA ILE A 196 -2.57 -0.60 20.22
C ILE A 196 -2.20 -1.14 21.61
N HIS A 197 -1.06 -0.71 22.17
CA HIS A 197 -0.59 -1.16 23.48
C HIS A 197 -1.24 -0.40 24.65
N ASP A 198 -1.80 0.79 24.38
CA ASP A 198 -2.63 1.50 25.35
C ASP A 198 -4.08 1.00 25.23
N PRO A 199 -4.71 0.45 26.28
CA PRO A 199 -6.05 -0.12 26.19
C PRO A 199 -7.13 0.89 25.77
N VAL A 200 -7.00 2.17 26.16
CA VAL A 200 -7.98 3.20 25.81
C VAL A 200 -7.84 3.56 24.34
N GLN A 201 -6.62 3.68 23.84
CA GLN A 201 -6.36 3.93 22.42
C GLN A 201 -6.73 2.73 21.55
N ALA A 202 -6.46 1.50 22.01
CA ALA A 202 -6.90 0.26 21.37
C ALA A 202 -8.43 0.23 21.17
N LEU A 203 -9.19 0.61 22.21
CA LEU A 203 -10.65 0.71 22.13
C LEU A 203 -11.14 1.74 21.09
N LYS A 204 -10.35 2.77 20.78
CA LYS A 204 -10.71 3.74 19.72
C LYS A 204 -10.72 3.11 18.34
N TYR A 205 -9.88 2.13 18.05
CA TYR A 205 -9.92 1.39 16.79
C TYR A 205 -11.17 0.52 16.68
N ILE A 206 -11.57 -0.13 17.78
CA ILE A 206 -12.82 -0.90 17.84
C ILE A 206 -14.01 0.05 17.62
N GLY A 207 -14.04 1.17 18.33
CA GLY A 207 -15.08 2.19 18.19
C GLY A 207 -15.13 2.80 16.78
N TYR A 208 -13.98 2.97 16.11
CA TYR A 208 -13.94 3.43 14.72
C TYR A 208 -14.69 2.48 13.79
N TRP A 209 -14.46 1.17 13.89
CA TRP A 209 -15.13 0.18 13.05
C TRP A 209 -16.61 -0.01 13.41
N GLU A 210 -16.97 0.09 14.69
CA GLU A 210 -18.37 0.15 15.13
C GLU A 210 -19.10 1.32 14.45
N ASN A 211 -18.53 2.53 14.56
CA ASN A 211 -19.12 3.74 13.97
C ASN A 211 -19.20 3.65 12.44
N LYS A 212 -18.17 3.13 11.77
CA LYS A 212 -18.18 2.95 10.30
C LYS A 212 -19.22 1.96 9.83
N THR A 213 -19.46 0.90 10.61
CA THR A 213 -20.51 -0.08 10.34
C THR A 213 -21.89 0.57 10.49
N GLN A 214 -22.11 1.29 11.58
CA GLN A 214 -23.37 1.99 11.84
C GLN A 214 -23.67 3.08 10.80
N GLU A 215 -22.69 3.91 10.46
CA GLU A 215 -22.80 4.97 9.46
C GLU A 215 -23.29 4.41 8.11
N LEU A 216 -22.66 3.33 7.63
CA LEU A 216 -23.04 2.70 6.37
C LEU A 216 -24.44 2.08 6.42
N ASP A 217 -24.78 1.38 7.50
CA ASP A 217 -26.10 0.76 7.69
C ASP A 217 -27.23 1.82 7.73
N GLU A 218 -26.99 2.96 8.39
CA GLU A 218 -27.94 4.07 8.46
C GLU A 218 -28.17 4.74 7.11
N GLU A 219 -27.10 5.00 6.33
CA GLU A 219 -27.25 5.59 4.98
C GLU A 219 -27.94 4.62 4.02
N MET A 220 -27.66 3.32 4.10
CA MET A 220 -28.33 2.30 3.29
C MET A 220 -29.85 2.26 3.54
N LYS A 221 -30.30 2.51 4.78
CA LYS A 221 -31.73 2.56 5.12
C LYS A 221 -32.47 3.78 4.58
N LYS A 222 -31.76 4.83 4.16
CA LYS A 222 -32.36 6.07 3.61
C LYS A 222 -32.72 5.97 2.13
N VAL A 223 -32.23 4.94 1.43
CA VAL A 223 -32.45 4.73 0.00
C VAL A 223 -33.26 3.46 -0.27
N SER A 224 -33.76 3.29 -1.49
CA SER A 224 -34.42 2.05 -1.91
C SER A 224 -33.41 0.89 -1.89
N GLY A 225 -33.83 -0.27 -1.38
CA GLY A 225 -32.98 -1.47 -1.32
C GLY A 225 -32.60 -2.07 -2.68
N ALA A 226 -33.17 -1.57 -3.78
CA ALA A 226 -32.80 -2.01 -5.12
C ALA A 226 -31.36 -1.59 -5.48
N ASN A 227 -30.58 -2.53 -6.05
CA ASN A 227 -29.21 -2.31 -6.53
C ASN A 227 -28.17 -1.93 -5.47
N LEU A 228 -28.35 -2.31 -4.20
CA LEU A 228 -27.39 -2.03 -3.12
C LEU A 228 -26.37 -3.15 -2.83
N GLN A 229 -26.24 -4.16 -3.70
CA GLN A 229 -25.43 -5.36 -3.41
C GLN A 229 -23.98 -5.02 -3.00
N GLY A 230 -23.30 -4.13 -3.74
CA GLY A 230 -21.92 -3.74 -3.40
C GLY A 230 -21.79 -2.99 -2.07
N PHE A 231 -22.85 -2.29 -1.64
CA PHE A 231 -22.88 -1.65 -0.31
C PHE A 231 -23.12 -2.69 0.79
N GLN A 232 -23.99 -3.68 0.54
CA GLN A 232 -24.20 -4.79 1.46
C GLN A 232 -22.92 -5.61 1.67
N GLU A 233 -22.15 -5.85 0.61
CA GLU A 233 -20.85 -6.53 0.68
C GLU A 233 -19.86 -5.73 1.56
N LYS A 234 -19.82 -4.40 1.41
CA LYS A 234 -19.00 -3.52 2.27
C LYS A 234 -19.47 -3.51 3.72
N LEU A 235 -20.79 -3.48 3.96
CA LEU A 235 -21.34 -3.54 5.31
C LEU A 235 -20.97 -4.86 5.99
N ASN A 236 -21.10 -5.99 5.29
CA ASN A 236 -20.67 -7.29 5.78
C ASN A 236 -19.18 -7.31 6.12
N LEU A 237 -18.34 -6.68 5.29
CA LEU A 237 -16.91 -6.52 5.57
C LEU A 237 -16.66 -5.71 6.85
N TYR A 238 -17.29 -4.55 7.01
CA TYR A 238 -17.10 -3.69 8.19
C TYR A 238 -17.54 -4.39 9.47
N THR A 239 -18.69 -5.07 9.42
CA THR A 239 -19.17 -5.92 10.52
C THR A 239 -18.13 -6.99 10.87
N LYS A 240 -17.54 -7.65 9.87
CA LYS A 240 -16.54 -8.70 10.10
C LYS A 240 -15.25 -8.15 10.70
N ILE A 241 -14.77 -7.01 10.21
CA ILE A 241 -13.60 -6.31 10.75
C ILE A 241 -13.87 -5.95 12.20
N ARG A 242 -15.02 -5.35 12.51
CA ARG A 242 -15.42 -5.04 13.88
C ARG A 242 -15.38 -6.33 14.72
N GLU A 243 -16.11 -7.38 14.34
CA GLU A 243 -16.21 -8.63 15.10
C GLU A 243 -14.84 -9.18 15.53
N LYS A 244 -13.85 -9.12 14.63
CA LYS A 244 -12.51 -9.68 14.83
C LYS A 244 -11.49 -8.69 15.40
N SER A 245 -11.77 -7.38 15.35
CA SER A 245 -10.81 -6.34 15.72
C SER A 245 -10.28 -6.48 17.15
N ALA A 246 -11.12 -6.86 18.12
CA ALA A 246 -10.69 -7.06 19.49
C ALA A 246 -9.67 -8.20 19.65
N ASP A 247 -9.92 -9.35 19.02
CA ASP A 247 -9.02 -10.51 19.06
C ASP A 247 -7.72 -10.24 18.32
N ILE A 248 -7.80 -9.59 17.15
CA ILE A 248 -6.65 -9.17 16.35
C ILE A 248 -5.76 -8.21 17.15
N ILE A 249 -6.34 -7.14 17.73
CA ILE A 249 -5.59 -6.15 18.51
C ILE A 249 -4.98 -6.80 19.76
N LYS A 250 -5.72 -7.69 20.43
CA LYS A 250 -5.20 -8.44 21.56
C LYS A 250 -3.99 -9.29 21.18
N LEU A 251 -4.07 -10.02 20.07
CA LEU A 251 -2.94 -10.81 19.58
C LEU A 251 -1.73 -9.92 19.27
N LEU A 252 -1.94 -8.86 18.47
CA LEU A 252 -0.87 -7.96 18.04
C LEU A 252 -0.20 -7.25 19.23
N SER A 253 -0.97 -6.85 20.24
CA SER A 253 -0.45 -6.16 21.42
C SER A 253 0.32 -7.08 22.39
N ASP A 254 0.03 -8.38 22.37
CA ASP A 254 0.75 -9.41 23.15
C ASP A 254 2.06 -9.87 22.47
N MET A 255 2.17 -9.66 21.15
CA MET A 255 3.39 -9.99 20.41
C MET A 255 4.55 -9.08 20.83
N ASN A 256 5.67 -9.68 21.21
CA ASN A 256 6.93 -8.97 21.43
C ASN A 256 7.57 -8.59 20.08
N ALA A 257 6.98 -7.60 19.43
CA ALA A 257 7.52 -7.03 18.20
C ALA A 257 8.48 -5.88 18.54
N LEU A 258 9.60 -5.81 17.81
CA LEU A 258 10.51 -4.69 17.95
C LEU A 258 9.90 -3.46 17.27
N THR A 259 10.15 -2.27 17.81
CA THR A 259 9.76 -1.02 17.16
C THR A 259 10.56 -0.83 15.87
N LEU A 260 10.05 0.01 14.96
CA LEU A 260 10.76 0.38 13.74
C LEU A 260 12.20 0.83 14.02
N ASP A 261 12.43 1.67 15.04
CA ASP A 261 13.77 2.18 15.36
C ASP A 261 14.77 1.06 15.66
N ILE A 262 14.33 0.04 16.42
CA ILE A 262 15.19 -1.10 16.74
C ILE A 262 15.49 -1.92 15.48
N HIS A 263 14.48 -2.15 14.64
CA HIS A 263 14.66 -2.85 13.37
C HIS A 263 15.59 -2.12 12.42
N SER A 264 15.41 -0.80 12.24
CA SER A 264 16.25 0.02 11.37
C SER A 264 17.70 0.05 11.87
N ASN A 265 17.92 0.17 13.18
CA ASN A 265 19.26 0.18 13.78
C ASN A 265 20.02 -1.16 13.60
N SER A 266 19.30 -2.29 13.54
CA SER A 266 19.90 -3.60 13.28
C SER A 266 19.88 -4.01 11.81
N GLY A 267 19.48 -3.13 10.89
CA GLY A 267 19.30 -3.50 9.47
C GLY A 267 18.32 -4.65 9.25
N PHE A 268 17.25 -4.72 10.07
CA PHE A 268 16.22 -5.75 10.05
C PHE A 268 16.70 -7.20 10.31
N GLN A 269 17.88 -7.38 10.90
CA GLN A 269 18.44 -8.72 11.19
C GLN A 269 17.49 -9.63 11.99
N THR A 270 16.89 -9.15 13.08
CA THR A 270 15.95 -9.95 13.88
C THR A 270 14.73 -10.40 13.08
N LEU A 271 14.19 -9.50 12.24
CA LEU A 271 13.05 -9.82 11.36
C LEU A 271 13.45 -10.89 10.34
N ARG A 272 14.63 -10.73 9.71
CA ARG A 272 15.17 -11.70 8.75
C ARG A 272 15.33 -13.08 9.37
N THR A 273 15.99 -13.19 10.52
CA THR A 273 16.20 -14.46 11.21
C THR A 273 14.88 -15.13 11.58
N ALA A 274 13.90 -14.37 12.08
CA ALA A 274 12.59 -14.91 12.43
C ALA A 274 11.86 -15.49 11.19
N ILE A 275 11.91 -14.79 10.06
CA ILE A 275 11.33 -15.23 8.79
C ILE A 275 12.07 -16.44 8.23
N GLU A 276 13.41 -16.43 8.22
CA GLU A 276 14.22 -17.55 7.74
C GLU A 276 13.94 -18.82 8.53
N ASN A 277 13.82 -18.73 9.85
CA ASN A 277 13.45 -19.85 10.71
C ASN A 277 12.07 -20.41 10.32
N ARG A 278 11.05 -19.54 10.23
CA ARG A 278 9.69 -19.96 9.86
C ARG A 278 9.59 -20.57 8.46
N LEU A 279 10.38 -20.07 7.51
CA LEU A 279 10.44 -20.61 6.15
C LEU A 279 11.15 -21.97 6.06
N ASN A 280 11.90 -22.37 7.09
CA ASN A 280 12.63 -23.64 7.16
C ASN A 280 11.91 -24.72 7.99
N GLU A 281 10.79 -24.38 8.64
CA GLU A 281 9.83 -25.31 9.25
C GLU A 281 8.91 -25.96 8.19
#